data_AF-A0A7C4BAJ8-F1
#
_entry.id   AF-A0A7C4BAJ8-F1
#
_cell.length_a   1.000
_cell.length_b   1.000
_cell.length_c   1.000
_cell.angle_alpha   90.00
_cell.angle_beta   90.00
_cell.angle_gamma   90.00
#
_symmetry.space_group_name_H-M   'P 1'
#
loop_
_entity.id
_entity.type
_entity.pdbx_description
1 polymer ?
#
loop_
_entity_poly.entity_id
_entity_poly.type
_entity_poly.pdbx_seq_one_letter_code
_entity_poly.pdbx_strand_id
1 'polypeptide(L)' 'MGKAIDPVCGMEVDTERTPYKSVYKGSVYYFCSQRCKRAFEEDPEFYLKHGPVGMPHS' A
#
# COMPACT_ATOMS: atom_id res chain seq x y z
N MET A 1 4.11 -9.92 -15.10
CA MET A 1 4.30 -9.86 -13.63
C MET A 1 4.58 -8.42 -13.24
N GLY A 2 3.51 -7.63 -13.15
CA GLY A 2 3.62 -6.29 -12.57
C GLY A 2 3.95 -6.42 -11.08
N LYS A 3 4.97 -5.70 -10.64
CA LYS A 3 5.38 -5.62 -9.24
C LYS A 3 5.19 -4.19 -8.79
N ALA A 4 4.59 -4.00 -7.62
CA ALA A 4 4.43 -2.71 -6.98
C ALA A 4 5.03 -2.77 -5.58
N ILE A 5 5.44 -1.62 -5.05
CA ILE A 5 5.88 -1.51 -3.66
C ILE A 5 4.69 -1.06 -2.82
N ASP A 6 4.40 -1.81 -1.76
CA ASP A 6 3.42 -1.40 -0.76
C ASP A 6 3.91 -0.12 -0.06
N PRO A 7 3.19 1.01 -0.17
CA PRO A 7 3.63 2.29 0.37
C PRO A 7 3.60 2.34 1.92
N VAL A 8 2.98 1.35 2.58
CA VAL A 8 2.90 1.27 4.04
C VAL A 8 4.09 0.50 4.61
N CYS A 9 4.33 -0.71 4.10
CA CYS A 9 5.34 -1.60 4.66
C CYS A 9 6.61 -1.76 3.80
N GLY A 10 6.60 -1.28 2.56
CA GLY A 10 7.74 -1.36 1.64
C GLY A 10 7.91 -2.72 0.97
N MET A 11 6.96 -3.65 1.19
CA MET A 11 7.00 -4.99 0.61
C MET A 11 6.69 -4.96 -0.88
N GLU A 12 7.42 -5.74 -1.67
CA GLU A 12 7.09 -5.95 -3.08
C GLU A 12 5.86 -6.86 -3.20
N VAL A 13 4.88 -6.41 -3.98
CA VAL A 13 3.61 -7.11 -4.19
C VAL A 13 3.38 -7.36 -5.67
N ASP A 14 2.84 -8.53 -5.97
CA ASP A 14 2.45 -8.89 -7.33
C ASP A 14 1.09 -8.25 -7.64
N THR A 15 1.08 -7.29 -8.57
CA THR A 15 -0.11 -6.51 -8.93
C THR A 15 -1.19 -7.35 -9.62
N GLU A 16 -0.82 -8.49 -10.20
CA GLU A 16 -1.73 -9.39 -10.90
C GLU A 16 -2.34 -10.41 -9.92
N ARG A 17 -1.68 -10.70 -8.80
CA ARG A 17 -2.14 -11.69 -7.80
C ARG A 17 -2.77 -11.07 -6.56
N THR A 18 -2.44 -9.83 -6.21
CA THR A 18 -2.98 -9.21 -5.00
C THR A 18 -4.40 -8.66 -5.22
N PRO A 19 -5.39 -9.05 -4.40
CA PRO A 19 -6.69 -8.40 -4.39
C PRO A 19 -6.66 -7.06 -3.64
N TYR A 20 -5.57 -6.77 -2.91
CA TYR A 20 -5.47 -5.58 -2.08
C TYR A 20 -4.95 -4.40 -2.91
N LYS A 21 -5.87 -3.55 -3.35
CA LYS A 21 -5.58 -2.32 -4.07
C LYS A 21 -6.52 -1.20 -3.64
N SER A 22 -6.08 0.04 -3.77
CA SER A 22 -6.91 1.23 -3.52
C SER A 22 -6.56 2.32 -4.54
N VAL A 23 -7.53 3.16 -4.86
CA VAL A 23 -7.36 4.25 -5.83
C VAL A 23 -7.31 5.56 -5.07
N TYR A 24 -6.21 6.29 -5.22
CA TYR A 24 -6.01 7.57 -4.56
C TYR A 24 -5.43 8.59 -5.55
N LYS A 25 -6.06 9.77 -5.64
CA LYS A 25 -5.70 10.85 -6.59
C LYS A 25 -5.55 10.34 -8.05
N GLY A 26 -6.38 9.38 -8.47
CA GLY A 26 -6.36 8.80 -9.81
C GLY A 26 -5.26 7.77 -10.06
N SER A 27 -4.44 7.44 -9.05
CA SER A 27 -3.41 6.40 -9.12
C SER A 27 -3.85 5.15 -8.36
N VAL A 28 -3.53 3.97 -8.90
CA VAL A 28 -3.80 2.67 -8.26
C VAL A 28 -2.60 2.29 -7.40
N TYR A 29 -2.85 2.05 -6.11
CA TYR A 29 -1.86 1.57 -5.15
C TYR A 29 -2.17 0.13 -4.78
N TYR A 30 -1.13 -0.68 -4.61
CA TYR A 30 -1.23 -2.11 -4.32
C TYR A 30 -0.60 -2.40 -2.96
N PHE A 31 -1.17 -3.38 -2.25
CA PHE A 31 -0.80 -3.69 -0.87
C PHE A 31 -0.55 -5.18 -0.68
N CYS A 32 0.29 -5.51 0.30
CA CYS A 32 0.65 -6.89 0.62
C CYS A 32 -0.46 -7.58 1.42
N SER A 33 -1.30 -6.79 2.10
CA SER A 33 -2.33 -7.27 3.00
C SER A 33 -3.46 -6.26 3.14
N GLN A 34 -4.61 -6.73 3.63
CA GLN A 34 -5.74 -5.87 3.97
C GLN A 34 -5.38 -4.81 5.04
N ARG A 35 -4.47 -5.13 5.97
CA ARG A 35 -4.01 -4.20 7.02
C ARG A 35 -3.28 -3.00 6.42
N CYS A 36 -2.37 -3.24 5.46
CA CYS A 36 -1.65 -2.16 4.78
C CYS A 36 -2.60 -1.33 3.92
N LYS A 37 -3.53 -1.96 3.20
CA LYS A 37 -4.59 -1.24 2.47
C LYS A 37 -5.38 -0.31 3.39
N ARG A 38 -5.86 -0.82 4.54
CA ARG A 38 -6.65 -0.04 5.49
C ARG A 38 -5.87 1.12 6.07
N ALA A 39 -4.62 0.87 6.50
CA ALA A 39 -3.75 1.92 7.03
C ALA A 39 -3.53 3.03 6.00
N PHE A 40 -3.26 2.67 4.73
CA PHE A 40 -3.16 3.64 3.64
C PHE A 40 -4.46 4.40 3.38
N GLU A 41 -5.62 3.76 3.48
CA GLU A 41 -6.91 4.44 3.30
C GLU A 41 -7.24 5.41 4.44
N GLU A 42 -6.70 5.19 5.65
CA GLU A 42 -6.85 6.09 6.79
C GLU A 42 -5.99 7.35 6.67
N ASP A 43 -4.75 7.25 6.18
CA ASP A 43 -3.86 8.41 5.99
C ASP A 43 -2.95 8.28 4.75
N PRO A 44 -3.53 8.35 3.53
CA PRO A 44 -2.77 8.11 2.29
C PRO A 44 -1.70 9.17 2.07
N GLU A 45 -1.95 10.42 2.46
CA GLU A 45 -0.98 11.51 2.29
C GLU A 45 0.26 11.31 3.16
N PHE A 46 0.10 10.79 4.38
CA PHE A 46 1.22 10.44 5.23
C PHE A 46 2.13 9.39 4.59
N TYR A 47 1.58 8.26 4.10
CA TYR A 47 2.39 7.21 3.48
C TYR A 47 2.99 7.64 2.14
N LEU A 48 2.30 8.47 1.37
CA LEU A 48 2.86 9.01 0.11
C LEU A 48 3.97 10.03 0.35
N LYS A 49 3.95 10.73 1.49
CA LYS A 49 4.96 11.74 1.84
C LYS A 49 6.16 11.16 2.58
N HIS A 50 5.94 10.26 3.54
CA HIS A 50 6.98 9.71 4.41
C HIS A 50 7.50 8.35 3.91
N GLY A 51 6.77 7.71 2.99
CA GLY A 51 7.10 6.37 2.51
C GLY A 51 6.76 5.29 3.54
N PRO A 52 7.30 4.08 3.35
CA PRO A 52 6.99 2.94 4.19
C PRO A 52 7.58 3.12 5.60
N VAL A 53 6.73 3.06 6.62
CA VAL A 53 7.09 3.21 8.03
C VAL A 53 7.22 1.87 8.76
N GLY A 54 7.10 0.76 8.04
CA GLY A 54 7.05 -0.60 8.59
C GLY A 54 5.63 -1.02 8.94
N MET A 55 5.45 -2.26 9.42
CA MET A 55 4.12 -2.73 9.81
C MET A 55 3.57 -1.82 10.92
N PRO A 56 2.36 -1.26 10.79
CA PRO A 56 1.77 -0.46 11.85
C PRO A 56 1.62 -1.37 13.07
N HIS A 57 2.48 -1.20 14.07
CA HIS A 57 2.37 -1.94 15.32
C HIS A 57 1.11 -1.42 16.04
N SER A 58 0.31 -2.36 16.56
CA SER A 58 -0.95 -2.06 17.25
C SER A 58 -0.75 -1.14 18.43
#